data_AF-A0A2V8V3A8-F1
#
_entry.id   AF-A0A2V8V3A8-F1
#
_cell.length_a   1.000
_cell.length_b   1.000
_cell.length_c   1.000
_cell.angle_alpha   90.00
_cell.angle_beta   90.00
_cell.angle_gamma   90.00
#
_symmetry.space_group_name_H-M   'P 1'
#
loop_
_entity.id
_entity.type
_entity.pdbx_description
1 polymer ?
#
loop_
_entity_poly.entity_id
_entity_poly.type
_entity_poly.pdbx_seq_one_letter_code
_entity_poly.pdbx_strand_id
1 'polypeptide(L)'
;MQEFLARISQRRAASRSGRLRGSGILTRYQILYWKTVPAQVKVFPESGRPLTRLMPDRFQAEIDRMAMEQGLAGTDDYLNQWQWTAKLERSGNPAQVLEALIQELEAEWNSRSSE
;
A
#
# COMPACT_ATOMS: atom_id res chain seq x y z
N MET A 1 -5.47 12.86 2.15
CA MET A 1 -5.43 11.52 2.80
C MET A 1 -6.62 10.65 2.40
N GLN A 2 -7.88 11.04 2.66
CA GLN A 2 -9.06 10.28 2.21
C GLN A 2 -9.14 10.13 0.68
N GLU A 3 -8.72 11.15 -0.07
CA GLU A 3 -8.78 11.12 -1.53
C GLU A 3 -7.76 10.18 -2.20
N PHE A 4 -6.61 9.92 -1.58
CA PHE A 4 -5.59 9.01 -2.13
C PHE A 4 -5.97 7.54 -1.94
N LEU A 5 -6.40 7.17 -0.72
CA LEU A 5 -7.01 5.87 -0.46
C LEU A 5 -8.27 5.69 -1.32
N ALA A 6 -9.04 6.76 -1.55
CA ALA A 6 -10.16 6.74 -2.49
C ALA A 6 -9.70 6.57 -3.93
N ARG A 7 -8.60 7.17 -4.39
CA ARG A 7 -8.10 7.03 -5.78
C ARG A 7 -7.53 5.63 -6.05
N ILE A 8 -6.87 5.03 -5.05
CA ILE A 8 -6.47 3.63 -5.05
C ILE A 8 -7.71 2.70 -5.01
N SER A 9 -8.77 3.10 -4.29
CA SER A 9 -10.03 2.36 -4.12
C SER A 9 -11.06 2.57 -5.26
N GLN A 10 -10.90 3.60 -6.10
CA GLN A 10 -11.92 4.07 -7.05
C GLN A 10 -12.05 3.23 -8.33
N ARG A 11 -11.45 2.03 -8.38
CA ARG A 11 -11.90 0.97 -9.28
C ARG A 11 -12.76 -0.02 -8.51
N ARG A 12 -13.89 0.47 -7.98
CA ARG A 12 -14.99 -0.41 -7.54
C ARG A 12 -15.48 -1.20 -8.76
N ALA A 13 -15.28 -2.51 -8.69
CA ALA A 13 -16.24 -3.55 -9.04
C ALA A 13 -17.25 -3.18 -10.16
N ALA A 14 -16.83 -3.30 -11.42
CA ALA A 14 -17.75 -3.43 -12.54
C ALA A 14 -17.79 -4.89 -13.00
N SER A 15 -18.77 -5.59 -12.43
CA SER A 15 -19.68 -6.52 -13.13
C SER A 15 -19.16 -7.87 -13.65
N ARG A 16 -19.92 -8.90 -13.25
CA ARG A 16 -20.04 -10.19 -13.95
C ARG A 16 -20.47 -9.97 -15.40
N SER A 17 -19.92 -10.82 -16.27
CA SER A 17 -20.41 -11.21 -17.61
C SER A 17 -20.13 -10.24 -18.77
N GLY A 18 -19.30 -10.69 -19.72
CA GLY A 18 -19.06 -10.01 -20.99
C GLY A 18 -17.79 -10.49 -21.68
N ARG A 19 -17.93 -11.44 -22.61
CA ARG A 19 -16.89 -12.05 -23.43
C ARG A 19 -16.07 -10.99 -24.20
N LEU A 20 -14.85 -10.64 -23.74
CA LEU A 20 -13.87 -9.88 -24.52
C LEU A 20 -12.45 -10.44 -24.28
N ARG A 21 -11.72 -10.63 -25.38
CA ARG A 21 -10.33 -11.10 -25.37
C ARG A 21 -9.45 -10.06 -24.67
N GLY A 22 -8.84 -10.47 -23.56
CA GLY A 22 -7.99 -9.64 -22.71
C GLY A 22 -8.25 -9.96 -21.24
N SER A 23 -8.05 -11.21 -20.83
CA SER A 23 -8.19 -11.63 -19.43
C SER A 23 -7.07 -11.01 -18.60
N GLY A 24 -7.23 -9.74 -18.22
CA GLY A 24 -6.32 -9.07 -17.30
C GLY A 24 -6.38 -9.78 -15.95
N ILE A 25 -5.24 -10.29 -15.49
CA ILE A 25 -5.12 -10.89 -14.16
C ILE A 25 -5.55 -9.83 -13.13
N LEU A 26 -6.49 -10.16 -12.25
CA LEU A 26 -6.84 -9.32 -11.11
C LEU A 26 -6.04 -9.76 -9.90
N THR A 27 -5.33 -8.81 -9.31
CA THR A 27 -4.47 -9.04 -8.17
C THR A 27 -4.99 -8.26 -6.97
N ARG A 28 -5.16 -8.96 -5.83
CA ARG A 28 -5.55 -8.32 -4.58
C ARG A 28 -4.31 -7.86 -3.81
N TYR A 29 -4.40 -6.77 -3.06
CA TYR A 29 -3.30 -6.28 -2.25
C TYR A 29 -3.78 -5.52 -1.00
N GLN A 30 -2.86 -5.31 -0.07
CA GLN A 30 -3.01 -4.46 1.10
C GLN A 30 -1.70 -3.69 1.30
N ILE A 31 -1.80 -2.53 1.93
CA ILE A 31 -0.66 -1.72 2.33
C ILE A 31 -0.72 -1.56 3.85
N LEU A 32 0.40 -1.75 4.52
CA LEU A 32 0.57 -1.47 5.94
C LEU A 32 1.07 -0.05 6.10
N TYR A 33 0.40 0.70 6.96
CA TYR A 33 0.80 2.05 7.35
C TYR A 33 1.12 2.08 8.84
N TRP A 34 2.08 2.93 9.20
CA TRP A 34 2.18 3.49 10.55
C TRP A 34 1.65 4.92 10.51
N LYS A 35 0.47 5.15 11.11
CA LYS A 35 -0.31 6.40 10.93
C LYS A 35 -0.50 6.75 9.45
N THR A 36 0.36 7.59 8.89
CA THR A 36 0.29 8.07 7.50
C THR A 36 1.46 7.60 6.63
N VAL A 37 2.49 6.98 7.22
CA VAL A 37 3.69 6.54 6.50
C VAL A 37 3.50 5.11 5.99
N PRO A 38 3.59 4.83 4.68
CA PRO A 38 3.54 3.46 4.19
C PRO A 38 4.80 2.71 4.60
N ALA A 39 4.66 1.48 5.06
CA ALA A 39 5.78 0.65 5.51
C ALA A 39 5.94 -0.63 4.70
N GLN A 40 4.83 -1.23 4.25
CA GLN A 40 4.87 -2.52 3.56
C GLN A 40 3.72 -2.67 2.59
N VAL A 41 3.99 -3.29 1.45
CA VAL A 41 2.97 -3.73 0.47
C VAL A 41 2.90 -5.25 0.49
N LYS A 42 1.68 -5.79 0.57
CA LYS A 42 1.40 -7.22 0.48
C LYS A 42 0.42 -7.49 -0.64
N VAL A 43 0.82 -8.37 -1.56
CA VAL A 43 0.06 -8.76 -2.74
C VAL A 43 -0.37 -10.22 -2.63
N PHE A 44 -1.62 -10.49 -2.96
CA PHE A 44 -2.27 -11.79 -2.90
C PHE A 44 -2.57 -12.26 -4.33
N PRO A 45 -1.77 -13.17 -4.89
CA PRO A 45 -2.12 -13.81 -6.16
C PRO A 45 -3.38 -14.67 -6.02
N GLU A 46 -4.01 -14.99 -7.14
CA GLU A 46 -5.13 -15.94 -7.18
C GLU A 46 -4.71 -17.35 -6.72
N SER A 47 -3.51 -17.76 -7.11
CA SER A 47 -2.88 -19.02 -6.70
C SER A 47 -1.44 -18.80 -6.25
N GLY A 48 -0.99 -19.56 -5.25
CA GLY A 48 0.39 -19.51 -4.74
C GLY A 48 0.54 -18.64 -3.49
N ARG A 49 1.78 -18.27 -3.19
CA ARG A 49 2.12 -17.54 -1.95
C ARG A 49 1.98 -16.02 -2.14
N PRO A 50 1.51 -15.28 -1.12
CA PRO A 50 1.53 -13.83 -1.13
C PRO A 50 2.94 -13.28 -1.36
N LEU A 51 3.04 -12.24 -2.17
CA LEU A 51 4.27 -11.46 -2.33
C LEU A 51 4.25 -10.30 -1.35
N THR A 52 5.39 -9.96 -0.77
CA THR A 52 5.51 -8.88 0.19
C THR A 52 6.77 -8.09 -0.09
N ARG A 53 6.68 -6.77 -0.01
CA ARG A 53 7.85 -5.88 -0.08
C ARG A 53 7.73 -4.77 0.96
N LEU A 54 8.82 -4.51 1.66
CA LEU A 54 8.97 -3.35 2.54
C LEU A 54 9.23 -2.10 1.70
N MET A 55 8.80 -0.96 2.20
CA MET A 55 9.23 0.33 1.67
C MET A 55 10.73 0.55 1.96
N PRO A 56 11.44 1.41 1.20
CA PRO A 56 12.84 1.71 1.46
C PRO A 56 13.09 2.27 2.87
N ASP A 57 14.28 2.07 3.42
CA ASP A 57 14.64 2.41 4.80
C ASP A 57 14.33 3.85 5.22
N ARG A 58 14.32 4.81 4.28
CA ARG A 58 13.92 6.20 4.54
C ARG A 58 12.50 6.34 5.11
N PHE A 59 11.60 5.42 4.78
CA PHE A 59 10.24 5.40 5.32
C PHE A 59 10.24 4.96 6.79
N GLN A 60 11.11 4.02 7.16
CA GLN A 60 11.27 3.63 8.56
C GLN A 60 11.89 4.77 9.39
N ALA A 61 12.92 5.43 8.87
CA ALA A 61 13.51 6.60 9.52
C ALA A 61 12.48 7.72 9.77
N GLU A 62 11.53 7.89 8.84
CA GLU A 62 10.46 8.88 8.96
C GLU A 62 9.38 8.46 9.98
N ILE A 63 9.06 7.16 10.06
CA ILE A 63 8.23 6.60 11.14
C ILE A 63 8.87 6.88 12.50
N ASP A 64 10.18 6.59 12.63
CA ASP A 64 10.92 6.78 13.86
C ASP A 64 10.98 8.26 14.25
N ARG A 65 11.25 9.16 13.28
CA ARG A 65 11.22 10.61 13.47
C ARG A 65 9.86 11.07 14.00
N MET A 66 8.77 10.68 13.32
CA MET A 66 7.41 11.03 13.73
C MET A 66 7.05 10.46 15.11
N ALA A 67 7.50 9.25 15.44
CA ALA A 67 7.27 8.63 16.73
C ALA A 67 8.04 9.36 17.84
N MET A 68 9.29 9.76 17.60
CA MET A 68 10.08 10.56 18.55
C MET A 68 9.47 11.94 18.76
N GLU A 69 9.09 12.64 17.70
CA GLU A 69 8.44 13.96 17.77
C GLU A 69 7.15 13.96 18.59
N GLN A 70 6.41 12.85 18.55
CA GLN A 70 5.15 12.68 19.28
C GLN A 70 5.31 11.99 20.64
N GLY A 71 6.54 11.67 21.05
CA GLY A 71 6.80 10.95 22.31
C GLY A 71 6.25 9.52 22.34
N LEU A 72 5.98 8.93 21.17
CA LEU A 72 5.47 7.56 21.03
C LEU A 72 6.60 6.52 20.95
N ALA A 73 7.84 6.95 20.70
CA ALA A 73 8.98 6.06 20.58
C ALA A 73 9.17 5.19 21.85
N GLY A 74 9.22 3.87 21.67
CA GLY A 74 9.40 2.92 22.78
C GLY A 74 8.16 2.68 23.65
N THR A 75 6.99 3.17 23.24
CA THR A 75 5.71 2.96 23.93
C THR A 75 4.85 1.92 23.22
N ASP A 76 3.88 1.34 23.91
CA ASP A 76 2.88 0.46 23.28
C ASP A 76 2.04 1.21 22.23
N ASP A 77 1.86 2.52 22.39
CA ASP A 77 1.12 3.35 21.45
C ASP A 77 1.76 3.35 20.06
N TYR A 78 3.08 3.22 19.95
CA TYR A 78 3.77 3.03 18.68
C TYR A 78 3.26 1.78 17.95
N LEU A 79 3.10 0.67 18.66
CA LEU A 79 2.60 -0.58 18.10
C LEU A 79 1.11 -0.49 17.73
N ASN A 80 0.35 0.33 18.46
CA ASN A 80 -1.08 0.52 18.22
C ASN A 80 -1.38 1.36 16.96
N GLN A 81 -0.40 2.05 16.38
CA GLN A 81 -0.60 2.87 15.17
C GLN A 81 -0.49 2.08 13.86
N TRP A 82 -0.12 0.80 13.90
CA TRP A 82 -0.01 -0.03 12.70
C TRP A 82 -1.39 -0.40 12.17
N GLN A 83 -1.65 -0.07 10.91
CA GLN A 83 -2.93 -0.35 10.27
C GLN A 83 -2.76 -0.86 8.83
N TRP A 84 -3.39 -2.00 8.54
CA TRP A 84 -3.58 -2.48 7.18
C TRP A 84 -4.74 -1.77 6.51
N THR A 85 -4.59 -1.43 5.23
CA THR A 85 -5.72 -1.04 4.39
C THR A 85 -6.71 -2.20 4.24
N ALA A 86 -7.93 -1.88 3.80
CA ALA A 86 -8.82 -2.89 3.21
C ALA A 86 -8.10 -3.63 2.07
N LYS A 87 -8.58 -4.84 1.76
CA LYS A 87 -8.12 -5.56 0.56
C LYS A 87 -8.63 -4.81 -0.67
N LEU A 88 -7.68 -4.38 -1.49
CA LEU A 88 -7.92 -3.64 -2.72
C LEU A 88 -7.55 -4.52 -3.92
N GLU A 89 -8.05 -4.18 -5.10
CA GLU A 89 -7.81 -4.95 -6.32
C GLU A 89 -7.19 -4.06 -7.39
N ARG A 90 -6.23 -4.61 -8.14
CA ARG A 90 -5.60 -3.95 -9.27
C ARG A 90 -5.39 -4.95 -10.40
N SER A 91 -5.67 -4.51 -11.62
CA SER A 91 -5.36 -5.28 -12.82
C SER A 91 -3.86 -5.34 -13.05
N GLY A 92 -3.35 -6.52 -13.38
CA GLY A 92 -1.94 -6.82 -13.59
C GLY A 92 -1.54 -8.10 -12.86
N ASN A 93 -0.40 -8.67 -13.26
CA ASN A 93 0.14 -9.80 -12.53
C ASN A 93 0.69 -9.36 -11.16
N PRO A 94 0.84 -10.28 -10.19
CA PRO A 94 1.24 -9.95 -8.82
C PRO A 94 2.55 -9.18 -8.70
N ALA A 95 3.56 -9.53 -9.50
CA ALA A 95 4.87 -8.87 -9.46
C ALA A 95 4.81 -7.45 -10.01
N GLN A 96 4.11 -7.25 -11.13
CA GLN A 96 3.89 -5.93 -11.72
C GLN A 96 3.09 -5.02 -10.79
N VAL A 97 2.04 -5.54 -10.17
CA VAL A 97 1.22 -4.78 -9.21
C VAL A 97 2.06 -4.39 -7.99
N LEU A 98 2.86 -5.30 -7.46
CA LEU A 98 3.77 -4.99 -6.34
C LEU A 98 4.77 -3.89 -6.71
N GLU A 99 5.43 -4.01 -7.85
CA GLU A 99 6.41 -3.03 -8.34
C GLU A 99 5.78 -1.65 -8.53
N ALA A 100 4.64 -1.59 -9.22
CA ALA A 100 3.94 -0.34 -9.48
C ALA A 100 3.49 0.35 -8.19
N LEU A 101 2.96 -0.41 -7.23
CA LEU A 101 2.55 0.14 -5.93
C LEU A 101 3.71 0.74 -5.16
N ILE A 102 4.87 0.09 -5.18
CA ILE A 102 6.08 0.60 -4.50
C ILE A 102 6.54 1.91 -5.15
N GLN A 103 6.66 1.94 -6.48
CA GLN A 103 7.07 3.15 -7.20
C GLN A 103 6.09 4.32 -7.01
N GLU A 104 4.78 4.04 -7.01
CA GLU A 104 3.75 5.06 -6.78
C GLU A 104 3.82 5.64 -5.35
N LEU A 105 3.94 4.78 -4.33
CA LEU A 105 4.07 5.21 -2.94
C LEU A 105 5.36 6.00 -2.71
N GLU A 106 6.46 5.61 -3.34
CA GLU A 106 7.72 6.35 -3.27
C GLU A 106 7.62 7.73 -3.93
N ALA A 107 7.05 7.81 -5.13
CA ALA A 107 6.90 9.07 -5.86
C ALA A 107 5.99 10.04 -5.10
N GLU A 108 4.86 9.57 -4.57
CA GLU A 108 3.96 10.40 -3.77
C GLU A 108 4.66 10.91 -2.51
N TRP A 109 5.37 10.05 -1.79
CA TRP A 109 6.07 10.46 -0.57
C TRP A 109 7.12 11.54 -0.83
N ASN A 110 7.92 11.38 -1.88
CA ASN A 110 8.96 12.35 -2.25
C ASN A 110 8.35 13.72 -2.63
N SER A 111 7.16 13.72 -3.23
CA SER A 111 6.46 14.97 -3.54
C SER A 111 6.03 15.70 -2.27
N ARG A 112 5.51 14.98 -1.27
CA ARG A 112 5.07 15.54 0.01
C ARG A 112 6.22 16.05 0.88
N SER A 113 7.37 15.37 0.85
CA SER A 113 8.54 15.79 1.64
C SER A 113 9.27 17.00 1.06
N SER A 114 8.87 17.47 -0.12
CA SER A 114 9.48 18.62 -0.81
C SER A 114 8.70 19.93 -0.60
N GLU A 115 7.61 19.92 0.16
CA GLU A 115 6.83 21.10 0.60
C GLU A 115 7.14 21.45 2.07
#